data_AF-A0A962KCS0-F1
#
_entry.id   AF-A0A962KCS0-F1
#
_cell.length_a   1.000
_cell.length_b   1.000
_cell.length_c   1.000
_cell.angle_alpha   90.00
_cell.angle_beta   90.00
_cell.angle_gamma   90.00
#
_symmetry.space_group_name_H-M   'P 1'
#
loop_
_entity.id
_entity.type
_entity.pdbx_description
1 polymer ?
#
loop_
_entity_poly.entity_id
_entity_poly.type
_entity_poly.pdbx_seq_one_letter_code
_entity_poly.pdbx_strand_id
1 'polypeptide(L)'
;MTLYALNPWHTFTHPHVRNLAWVIASPSLLSYLPNTDYAVDVLGDDFWQQHYLAYLPKLQLLDNYPQALEQFLSQHPHHRLGYYFEYLLLFWLLDNEYHPFELIKHRATLYEGKITRGELDFLVKNQQTGQVEHWEAAVKFYLGYQPLNNAYDWWGANDNDRLGNKLRHLANKQFSHVAYQNSVIERRCLIIKGRLFYPLSHKALQSRAQRTELDCLAAQHLQGSYMLWQDFVKHPQTGLWQWRYAGKDEWFANQQPHKQLSLTLPQYLPLLNSERAELVIAFDAQQQEQARCFVRAAKRQVALN
;
A
#
# COMPACT_ATOMS: atom_id res chain seq x y z
N MET A 1 -27.59 -5.11 5.06
CA MET A 1 -26.39 -4.72 4.28
C MET A 1 -26.21 -3.22 4.43
N THR A 2 -25.46 -2.79 5.44
CA THR A 2 -25.14 -1.37 5.63
C THR A 2 -24.19 -0.95 4.52
N LEU A 3 -24.56 0.04 3.73
CA LEU A 3 -23.71 0.66 2.71
C LEU A 3 -22.51 1.28 3.43
N TYR A 4 -21.37 0.58 3.44
CA TYR A 4 -20.11 1.15 3.92
C TYR A 4 -19.70 2.31 3.02
N ALA A 5 -19.20 3.38 3.62
CA ALA A 5 -18.58 4.46 2.86
C ALA A 5 -17.50 3.86 1.95
N LEU A 6 -17.54 4.23 0.66
CA LEU A 6 -16.40 4.04 -0.24
C LEU A 6 -15.20 4.66 0.47
N ASN A 7 -14.27 3.84 0.96
CA ASN A 7 -13.06 4.22 1.69
C ASN A 7 -13.31 4.71 3.15
N PRO A 8 -13.52 3.80 4.12
CA PRO A 8 -13.90 4.15 5.48
C PRO A 8 -12.82 4.91 6.27
N TRP A 9 -11.56 4.87 5.84
CA TRP A 9 -10.48 5.63 6.48
C TRP A 9 -10.64 7.16 6.34
N HIS A 10 -11.45 7.67 5.41
CA HIS A 10 -11.62 9.13 5.24
C HIS A 10 -12.24 9.83 6.45
N THR A 11 -12.87 9.09 7.37
CA THR A 11 -13.52 9.67 8.55
C THR A 11 -12.53 10.10 9.64
N PHE A 12 -11.29 9.62 9.60
CA PHE A 12 -10.27 9.90 10.61
C PHE A 12 -9.49 11.17 10.26
N THR A 13 -9.26 12.05 11.23
CA THR A 13 -8.59 13.35 11.05
C THR A 13 -7.08 13.26 11.25
N HIS A 14 -6.62 12.41 12.18
CA HIS A 14 -5.22 12.26 12.50
C HIS A 14 -4.49 11.43 11.42
N PRO A 15 -3.38 11.93 10.83
CA PRO A 15 -2.74 11.27 9.68
C PRO A 15 -2.30 9.82 9.94
N HIS A 16 -1.70 9.54 11.10
CA HIS A 16 -1.26 8.19 11.42
C HIS A 16 -2.42 7.24 11.70
N VAL A 17 -3.51 7.73 12.30
CA VAL A 17 -4.70 6.91 12.58
C VAL A 17 -5.46 6.62 11.30
N ARG A 18 -5.56 7.60 10.40
CA ARG A 18 -6.09 7.40 9.06
C ARG A 18 -5.28 6.36 8.27
N ASN A 19 -3.96 6.42 8.36
CA ASN A 19 -3.10 5.43 7.71
C ASN A 19 -3.24 4.04 8.35
N LEU A 20 -3.39 3.95 9.67
CA LEU A 20 -3.70 2.70 10.36
C LEU A 20 -5.04 2.11 9.87
N ALA A 21 -6.08 2.95 9.78
CA ALA A 21 -7.37 2.57 9.23
C ALA A 21 -7.24 2.09 7.77
N TRP A 22 -6.44 2.77 6.94
CA TRP A 22 -6.16 2.34 5.58
C TRP A 22 -5.45 0.99 5.54
N VAL A 23 -4.47 0.76 6.42
CA VAL A 23 -3.75 -0.51 6.52
C VAL A 23 -4.71 -1.67 6.80
N ILE A 24 -5.67 -1.48 7.71
CA ILE A 24 -6.59 -2.56 8.10
C ILE A 24 -7.91 -2.60 7.31
N ALA A 25 -8.20 -1.64 6.44
CA ALA A 25 -9.47 -1.57 5.70
C ALA A 25 -9.35 -1.41 4.18
N SER A 26 -8.17 -1.03 3.66
CA SER A 26 -7.99 -0.93 2.20
C SER A 26 -8.00 -2.32 1.55
N PRO A 27 -8.51 -2.42 0.32
CA PRO A 27 -8.60 -3.69 -0.38
C PRO A 27 -7.21 -4.26 -0.66
N SER A 28 -7.15 -5.58 -0.77
CA SER A 28 -5.93 -6.25 -1.25
C SER A 28 -5.59 -5.79 -2.66
N LEU A 29 -4.30 -5.79 -3.01
CA LEU A 29 -3.84 -5.56 -4.38
C LEU A 29 -4.06 -6.80 -5.25
N LEU A 30 -3.90 -7.99 -4.66
CA LEU A 30 -4.03 -9.29 -5.34
C LEU A 30 -5.22 -10.07 -4.79
N SER A 31 -5.87 -10.85 -5.65
CA SER A 31 -6.85 -11.86 -5.25
C SER A 31 -6.17 -13.19 -4.87
N TYR A 32 -5.05 -13.51 -5.53
CA TYR A 32 -4.22 -14.68 -5.25
C TYR A 32 -2.77 -14.42 -5.70
N LEU A 33 -1.81 -15.23 -5.22
CA LEU A 33 -0.41 -15.18 -5.67
C LEU A 33 -0.19 -16.17 -6.82
N PRO A 34 0.14 -15.73 -8.05
CA PRO A 34 0.37 -16.64 -9.17
C PRO A 34 1.75 -17.31 -9.12
N ASN A 35 1.87 -18.48 -9.76
CA ASN A 35 3.14 -19.19 -9.99
C ASN A 35 3.94 -19.53 -8.73
N THR A 36 3.26 -19.87 -7.63
CA THR A 36 3.87 -20.31 -6.36
C THR A 36 3.72 -21.83 -6.20
N ASP A 37 4.77 -22.49 -5.72
CA ASP A 37 4.74 -23.91 -5.33
C ASP A 37 4.15 -24.11 -3.92
N TYR A 38 3.94 -23.02 -3.19
CA TYR A 38 3.41 -23.02 -1.83
C TYR A 38 1.93 -22.63 -1.81
N ALA A 39 1.15 -23.30 -0.96
CA ALA A 39 -0.19 -22.85 -0.60
C ALA A 39 -0.09 -21.53 0.18
N VAL A 40 -0.51 -20.44 -0.44
CA VAL A 40 -0.47 -19.08 0.11
C VAL A 40 -1.87 -18.48 0.07
N ASP A 41 -2.38 -18.11 1.25
CA ASP A 41 -3.64 -17.40 1.37
C ASP A 41 -3.41 -15.90 1.27
N VAL A 42 -4.01 -15.24 0.28
CA VAL A 42 -4.03 -13.78 0.28
C VAL A 42 -5.11 -13.31 1.25
N LEU A 43 -4.74 -12.56 2.27
CA LEU A 43 -5.69 -12.00 3.23
C LEU A 43 -6.48 -10.88 2.54
N GLY A 44 -7.62 -11.25 2.00
CA GLY A 44 -8.48 -10.41 1.16
C GLY A 44 -9.45 -9.52 1.93
N ASP A 45 -10.38 -8.93 1.19
CA ASP A 45 -11.23 -7.85 1.68
C ASP A 45 -12.15 -8.27 2.83
N ASP A 46 -12.72 -9.48 2.80
CA ASP A 46 -13.59 -9.99 3.88
C ASP A 46 -12.86 -10.10 5.22
N PHE A 47 -11.62 -10.60 5.21
CA PHE A 47 -10.76 -10.68 6.39
C PHE A 47 -10.53 -9.29 6.98
N TRP A 48 -10.11 -8.34 6.14
CA TRP A 48 -9.82 -6.99 6.58
C TRP A 48 -11.07 -6.23 7.01
N GLN A 49 -12.21 -6.44 6.36
CA GLN A 49 -13.47 -5.82 6.75
C GLN A 49 -13.87 -6.25 8.17
N GLN A 50 -13.81 -7.55 8.48
CA GLN A 50 -14.11 -8.03 9.83
C GLN A 50 -13.17 -7.41 10.87
N HIS A 51 -11.87 -7.40 10.60
CA HIS A 51 -10.88 -6.85 11.54
C HIS A 51 -10.94 -5.32 11.68
N TYR A 52 -11.24 -4.60 10.61
CA TYR A 52 -11.51 -3.16 10.67
C TYR A 52 -12.71 -2.85 11.55
N LEU A 53 -13.83 -3.58 11.39
CA LEU A 53 -15.04 -3.36 12.18
C LEU A 53 -14.80 -3.64 13.66
N ALA A 54 -14.06 -4.72 13.97
CA ALA A 54 -13.66 -5.01 15.35
C ALA A 54 -12.80 -3.87 15.94
N TYR A 55 -11.86 -3.33 15.15
CA TYR A 55 -10.90 -2.31 15.59
C TYR A 55 -11.43 -0.86 15.53
N LEU A 56 -12.62 -0.64 14.94
CA LEU A 56 -13.19 0.69 14.73
C LEU A 56 -13.29 1.54 16.02
N PRO A 57 -13.75 1.02 17.18
CA PRO A 57 -13.77 1.79 18.42
C PRO A 57 -12.38 2.27 18.85
N LYS A 58 -11.36 1.44 18.66
CA LYS A 58 -9.97 1.79 18.97
C LYS A 58 -9.44 2.86 18.03
N LEU A 59 -9.75 2.79 16.74
CA LEU A 59 -9.40 3.85 15.79
C LEU A 59 -10.05 5.19 16.15
N GLN A 60 -11.33 5.20 16.55
CA GLN A 60 -12.03 6.42 16.97
C GLN A 60 -11.41 7.01 18.24
N LEU A 61 -10.99 6.18 19.18
CA LEU A 61 -10.27 6.62 20.37
C LEU A 61 -8.92 7.24 19.99
N LEU A 62 -8.14 6.55 19.15
CA LEU A 62 -6.83 7.02 18.71
C LEU A 62 -6.91 8.31 17.90
N ASP A 63 -7.97 8.54 17.13
CA ASP A 63 -8.13 9.77 16.36
C ASP A 63 -8.24 11.01 17.25
N ASN A 64 -8.83 10.85 18.45
CA ASN A 64 -8.92 11.91 19.46
C ASN A 64 -7.69 11.94 20.38
N TYR A 65 -7.07 10.78 20.64
CA TYR A 65 -5.94 10.60 21.55
C TYR A 65 -4.83 9.78 20.87
N PRO A 66 -4.07 10.38 19.93
CA PRO A 66 -3.14 9.64 19.06
C PRO A 66 -1.81 9.26 19.74
N GLN A 67 -1.58 9.69 20.98
CA GLN A 67 -0.28 9.66 21.64
C GLN A 67 0.33 8.25 21.70
N ALA A 68 -0.50 7.22 21.93
CA ALA A 68 -0.04 5.84 21.96
C ALA A 68 0.54 5.38 20.60
N LEU A 69 -0.13 5.74 19.51
CA LEU A 69 0.31 5.41 18.15
C LEU A 69 1.55 6.24 17.75
N GLU A 70 1.57 7.53 18.08
CA GLU A 70 2.71 8.41 17.80
C GLU A 70 3.96 7.96 18.55
N GLN A 71 3.82 7.66 19.84
CA GLN A 71 4.93 7.16 20.67
C GLN A 71 5.48 5.86 20.08
N PHE A 72 4.59 4.92 19.73
CA PHE A 72 4.99 3.67 19.09
C PHE A 72 5.76 3.93 17.78
N LEU A 73 5.24 4.75 16.88
CA LEU A 73 5.91 5.06 15.60
C LEU A 73 7.23 5.81 15.79
N SER A 74 7.35 6.64 16.82
CA SER A 74 8.59 7.38 17.12
C SER A 74 9.73 6.45 17.57
N GLN A 75 9.40 5.34 18.24
CA GLN A 75 10.35 4.33 18.69
C GLN A 75 10.81 3.40 17.56
N HIS A 76 10.14 3.45 16.41
CA HIS A 76 10.38 2.57 15.27
C HIS A 76 10.76 3.39 14.03
N PRO A 77 12.07 3.59 13.75
CA PRO A 77 12.51 4.35 12.58
C PRO A 77 11.93 3.81 11.27
N HIS A 78 11.09 4.61 10.59
CA HIS A 78 10.28 4.18 9.46
C HIS A 78 10.45 5.09 8.23
N HIS A 79 11.70 5.41 7.90
CA HIS A 79 12.06 6.25 6.74
C HIS A 79 11.69 5.62 5.37
N ARG A 80 11.40 4.30 5.34
CA ARG A 80 10.89 3.61 4.16
C ARG A 80 9.41 3.31 4.32
N LEU A 81 8.66 3.51 3.24
CA LEU A 81 7.21 3.31 3.21
C LEU A 81 6.78 1.89 3.62
N GLY A 82 7.56 0.87 3.22
CA GLY A 82 7.31 -0.52 3.63
C GLY A 82 7.40 -0.72 5.13
N TYR A 83 8.39 -0.13 5.78
CA TYR A 83 8.52 -0.19 7.24
C TYR A 83 7.40 0.53 7.94
N TYR A 84 6.96 1.68 7.43
CA TYR A 84 5.81 2.37 8.01
C TYR A 84 4.54 1.53 7.93
N PHE A 85 4.27 0.88 6.79
CA PHE A 85 3.15 -0.06 6.64
C PHE A 85 3.20 -1.21 7.64
N GLU A 86 4.36 -1.83 7.74
CA GLU A 86 4.60 -2.97 8.62
C GLU A 86 4.47 -2.60 10.10
N TYR A 87 4.97 -1.43 10.53
CA TYR A 87 4.80 -0.98 11.91
C TYR A 87 3.34 -0.63 12.25
N LEU A 88 2.56 -0.11 11.29
CA LEU A 88 1.12 0.06 11.51
C LEU A 88 0.40 -1.28 11.67
N LEU A 89 0.76 -2.29 10.86
CA LEU A 89 0.26 -3.66 11.05
C LEU A 89 0.68 -4.21 12.42
N LEU A 90 1.94 -4.02 12.82
CA LEU A 90 2.45 -4.46 14.11
C LEU A 90 1.69 -3.79 15.27
N PHE A 91 1.42 -2.49 15.19
CA PHE A 91 0.65 -1.78 16.21
C PHE A 91 -0.74 -2.38 16.38
N TRP A 92 -1.44 -2.67 15.28
CA TRP A 92 -2.72 -3.38 15.32
C TRP A 92 -2.57 -4.78 15.91
N LEU A 93 -1.57 -5.55 15.45
CA LEU A 93 -1.32 -6.94 15.81
C LEU A 93 -0.91 -7.15 17.29
N LEU A 94 -0.40 -6.10 17.95
CA LEU A 94 -0.07 -6.13 19.37
C LEU A 94 -1.30 -5.89 20.27
N ASP A 95 -2.44 -5.50 19.70
CA ASP A 95 -3.67 -5.21 20.42
C ASP A 95 -4.61 -6.44 20.43
N ASN A 96 -4.16 -7.48 21.14
CA ASN A 96 -4.76 -8.83 21.16
C ASN A 96 -6.25 -8.86 21.54
N GLU A 97 -6.81 -7.79 22.11
CA GLU A 97 -8.24 -7.69 22.44
C GLU A 97 -9.14 -7.66 21.20
N TYR A 98 -8.60 -7.32 20.03
CA TYR A 98 -9.38 -7.05 18.82
C TYR A 98 -9.26 -8.11 17.71
N HIS A 99 -8.44 -9.14 17.91
CA HIS A 99 -8.21 -10.22 16.94
C HIS A 99 -7.63 -11.48 17.60
N PRO A 100 -7.73 -12.66 16.95
CA PRO A 100 -7.26 -13.93 17.55
C PRO A 100 -5.77 -14.22 17.33
N PHE A 101 -5.00 -13.32 16.71
CA PHE A 101 -3.59 -13.56 16.38
C PHE A 101 -2.67 -13.10 17.51
N GLU A 102 -1.85 -14.01 18.00
CA GLU A 102 -0.78 -13.69 18.95
C GLU A 102 0.56 -13.61 18.22
N LEU A 103 1.26 -12.48 18.34
CA LEU A 103 2.58 -12.32 17.73
C LEU A 103 3.62 -13.21 18.42
N ILE A 104 4.17 -14.18 17.68
CA ILE A 104 5.32 -14.98 18.13
C ILE A 104 6.60 -14.18 17.90
N LYS A 105 6.76 -13.63 16.69
CA LYS A 105 7.94 -12.84 16.33
C LYS A 105 7.64 -11.89 15.17
N HIS A 106 8.06 -10.65 15.33
CA HIS A 106 8.16 -9.67 14.25
C HIS A 106 9.60 -9.67 13.70
N ARG A 107 9.74 -9.64 12.37
CA ARG A 107 11.03 -9.75 11.64
C ARG A 107 11.87 -10.92 12.14
N ALA A 108 11.33 -12.11 11.96
CA ALA A 108 11.95 -13.35 12.37
C ALA A 108 13.10 -13.70 11.40
N THR A 109 14.30 -13.21 11.68
CA THR A 109 15.48 -13.47 10.84
C THR A 109 15.89 -14.93 10.88
N LEU A 110 16.04 -15.55 9.72
CA LEU A 110 16.42 -16.94 9.54
C LEU A 110 17.91 -17.04 9.24
N TYR A 111 18.62 -17.81 10.05
CA TYR A 111 20.07 -18.01 9.93
C TYR A 111 20.39 -19.45 9.53
N GLU A 112 21.39 -19.60 8.66
CA GLU A 112 22.10 -20.85 8.44
C GLU A 112 23.58 -20.62 8.80
N GLY A 113 23.96 -21.05 10.00
CA GLY A 113 25.24 -20.66 10.60
C GLY A 113 25.33 -19.14 10.76
N LYS A 114 26.31 -18.51 10.11
CA LYS A 114 26.52 -17.05 10.13
C LYS A 114 25.82 -16.31 8.98
N ILE A 115 25.11 -17.03 8.11
CA ILE A 115 24.50 -16.47 6.90
C ILE A 115 23.02 -16.23 7.16
N THR A 116 22.55 -15.01 6.91
CA THR A 116 21.12 -14.71 6.86
C THR A 116 20.53 -15.29 5.58
N ARG A 117 19.57 -16.21 5.71
CA ARG A 117 18.87 -16.85 4.59
C ARG A 117 17.59 -16.12 4.20
N GLY A 118 16.97 -15.43 5.14
CA GLY A 118 15.73 -14.71 4.93
C GLY A 118 15.24 -14.07 6.21
N GLU A 119 14.08 -13.45 6.13
CA GLU A 119 13.35 -12.86 7.25
C GLU A 119 11.87 -13.11 7.02
N LEU A 120 11.16 -13.49 8.07
CA LEU A 120 9.70 -13.57 8.07
C LEU A 120 9.16 -12.28 8.69
N ASP A 121 8.32 -11.53 7.98
CA ASP A 121 7.82 -10.25 8.49
C ASP A 121 7.05 -10.44 9.80
N PHE A 122 6.08 -11.37 9.82
CA PHE A 122 5.39 -11.77 11.04
C PHE A 122 5.26 -13.28 11.14
N LEU A 123 5.53 -13.80 12.32
CA LEU A 123 5.17 -15.15 12.74
C LEU A 123 4.12 -15.01 13.85
N VAL A 124 2.95 -15.60 13.65
CA VAL A 124 1.80 -15.47 14.56
C VAL A 124 1.23 -16.82 14.93
N LYS A 125 0.65 -16.93 16.12
CA LYS A 125 -0.22 -18.05 16.51
C LYS A 125 -1.67 -17.61 16.33
N ASN A 126 -2.41 -18.29 15.47
CA ASN A 126 -3.84 -18.09 15.37
C ASN A 126 -4.54 -18.88 16.48
N GLN A 127 -5.11 -18.18 17.47
CA GLN A 127 -5.75 -18.80 18.63
C GLN A 127 -7.08 -19.49 18.29
N GLN A 128 -7.70 -19.19 17.13
CA GLN A 128 -8.92 -19.87 16.68
C GLN A 128 -8.63 -21.22 16.04
N THR A 129 -7.59 -21.31 15.21
CA THR A 129 -7.23 -22.55 14.49
C THR A 129 -6.16 -23.36 15.22
N GLY A 130 -5.44 -22.74 16.15
CA GLY A 130 -4.26 -23.33 16.78
C GLY A 130 -3.05 -23.39 15.84
N GLN A 131 -3.08 -22.77 14.66
CA GLN A 131 -1.99 -22.86 13.70
C GLN A 131 -0.93 -21.77 13.90
N VAL A 132 0.33 -22.09 13.64
CA VAL A 132 1.36 -21.07 13.43
C VAL A 132 1.33 -20.60 11.99
N GLU A 133 1.13 -19.30 11.80
CA GLU A 133 1.05 -18.66 10.49
C GLU A 133 2.26 -17.76 10.24
N HIS A 134 2.84 -17.83 9.03
CA HIS A 134 3.79 -16.84 8.53
C HIS A 134 3.04 -15.84 7.67
N TRP A 135 3.10 -14.57 8.04
CA TRP A 135 2.56 -13.48 7.23
C TRP A 135 3.68 -12.68 6.59
N GLU A 136 3.58 -12.51 5.28
CA GLU A 136 4.43 -11.62 4.49
C GLU A 136 3.64 -10.35 4.17
N ALA A 137 4.20 -9.18 4.47
CA ALA A 137 3.56 -7.88 4.32
C ALA A 137 4.23 -7.05 3.22
N ALA A 138 3.42 -6.50 2.31
CA ALA A 138 3.90 -5.66 1.24
C ALA A 138 2.92 -4.53 0.95
N VAL A 139 3.46 -3.30 0.85
CA VAL A 139 2.72 -2.17 0.28
C VAL A 139 3.39 -1.71 -1.02
N LYS A 140 2.63 -1.60 -2.11
CA LYS A 140 3.19 -1.33 -3.44
C LYS A 140 2.38 -0.31 -4.26
N PHE A 141 3.11 0.51 -5.00
CA PHE A 141 2.57 1.56 -5.84
C PHE A 141 3.20 1.44 -7.22
N TYR A 142 2.43 1.02 -8.21
CA TYR A 142 2.93 0.73 -9.55
C TYR A 142 2.19 1.54 -10.61
N LEU A 143 2.93 2.13 -11.54
CA LEU A 143 2.45 2.80 -12.75
C LEU A 143 2.40 1.77 -13.87
N GLY A 144 1.25 1.64 -14.51
CA GLY A 144 1.03 0.72 -15.62
C GLY A 144 1.41 1.33 -16.96
N TYR A 145 2.31 0.71 -17.70
CA TYR A 145 2.64 1.10 -19.06
C TYR A 145 1.95 0.14 -20.04
N GLN A 146 1.14 0.68 -20.96
CA GLN A 146 0.43 -0.13 -21.95
C GLN A 146 1.40 -1.11 -22.64
N PRO A 147 0.99 -2.38 -22.85
CA PRO A 147 -0.40 -2.86 -22.98
C PRO A 147 -1.13 -3.29 -21.69
N LEU A 148 -0.48 -3.31 -20.51
CA LEU A 148 -1.09 -3.73 -19.22
C LEU A 148 -1.62 -5.17 -19.17
N ASN A 149 -1.09 -6.04 -20.01
CA ASN A 149 -1.45 -7.47 -20.03
C ASN A 149 -0.44 -8.33 -19.26
N ASN A 150 0.67 -7.75 -18.80
CA ASN A 150 1.72 -8.45 -18.08
C ASN A 150 2.08 -7.75 -16.76
N ALA A 151 2.39 -8.52 -15.71
CA ALA A 151 2.87 -7.98 -14.43
C ALA A 151 4.17 -7.16 -14.58
N TYR A 152 4.98 -7.38 -15.63
CA TYR A 152 6.17 -6.57 -15.91
C TYR A 152 5.86 -5.20 -16.52
N ASP A 153 4.62 -4.95 -16.93
CA ASP A 153 4.13 -3.65 -17.41
C ASP A 153 3.90 -2.66 -16.26
N TRP A 154 3.98 -3.13 -15.02
CA TRP A 154 3.69 -2.39 -13.80
C TRP A 154 4.97 -2.04 -13.07
N TRP A 155 5.29 -0.75 -13.04
CA TRP A 155 6.57 -0.29 -12.54
C TRP A 155 6.43 0.67 -11.37
N GLY A 156 7.34 0.58 -10.41
CA GLY A 156 7.37 1.49 -9.28
C GLY A 156 7.85 2.88 -9.69
N ALA A 157 7.79 3.79 -8.72
CA ALA A 157 8.44 5.09 -8.82
C ALA A 157 9.95 4.98 -9.06
N ASN A 158 10.57 3.90 -8.56
CA ASN A 158 11.93 3.49 -8.91
C ASN A 158 11.90 2.46 -10.04
N ASP A 159 12.73 2.67 -11.07
CA ASP A 159 12.83 1.84 -12.28
C ASP A 159 13.24 0.39 -12.00
N ASN A 160 13.87 0.11 -10.86
CA ASN A 160 14.22 -1.26 -10.47
C ASN A 160 13.06 -2.04 -9.81
N ASP A 161 11.96 -1.37 -9.45
CA ASP A 161 10.78 -1.99 -8.83
C ASP A 161 9.73 -2.29 -9.91
N ARG A 162 9.32 -3.55 -10.04
CA ARG A 162 8.25 -3.99 -10.95
C ARG A 162 7.36 -4.99 -10.24
N LEU A 163 6.05 -4.96 -10.51
CA LEU A 163 5.11 -5.94 -9.97
C LEU A 163 5.56 -7.36 -10.32
N GLY A 164 5.91 -7.62 -11.57
CA GLY A 164 6.40 -8.94 -12.00
C GLY A 164 7.60 -9.46 -11.19
N ASN A 165 8.58 -8.59 -10.89
CA ASN A 165 9.71 -8.94 -10.03
C ASN A 165 9.26 -9.25 -8.60
N LYS A 166 8.34 -8.45 -8.02
CA LYS A 166 7.80 -8.71 -6.68
C LYS A 166 7.01 -10.00 -6.62
N LEU A 167 6.17 -10.30 -7.62
CA LEU A 167 5.41 -11.55 -7.69
C LEU A 167 6.34 -12.76 -7.76
N ARG A 168 7.35 -12.72 -8.63
CA ARG A 168 8.36 -13.78 -8.75
C ARG A 168 9.13 -13.99 -7.43
N HIS A 169 9.51 -12.90 -6.77
CA HIS A 169 10.23 -12.98 -5.49
C HIS A 169 9.35 -13.57 -4.37
N LEU A 170 8.09 -13.12 -4.28
CA LEU A 170 7.13 -13.67 -3.32
C LEU A 170 6.95 -15.18 -3.54
N ALA A 171 6.64 -15.60 -4.77
CA ALA A 171 6.36 -16.98 -5.12
C ALA A 171 7.55 -17.93 -4.89
N ASN A 172 8.76 -17.49 -5.24
CA ASN A 172 9.92 -18.38 -5.25
C ASN A 172 10.80 -18.32 -4.00
N LYS A 173 10.66 -17.27 -3.16
CA LYS A 173 11.58 -17.03 -2.04
C LYS A 173 10.87 -16.84 -0.71
N GLN A 174 9.99 -15.85 -0.59
CA GLN A 174 9.48 -15.43 0.72
C GLN A 174 8.72 -16.55 1.46
N PHE A 175 8.03 -17.40 0.72
CA PHE A 175 7.21 -18.48 1.29
C PHE A 175 7.92 -19.83 1.41
N SER A 176 9.23 -19.89 1.11
CA SER A 176 9.97 -21.15 1.03
C SER A 176 10.32 -21.79 2.38
N HIS A 177 10.21 -21.04 3.47
CA HIS A 177 10.56 -21.52 4.80
C HIS A 177 9.41 -22.32 5.42
N VAL A 178 9.75 -23.43 6.07
CA VAL A 178 8.78 -24.37 6.67
C VAL A 178 8.70 -24.27 8.19
N ALA A 179 9.66 -23.60 8.82
CA ALA A 179 9.72 -23.43 10.27
C ALA A 179 10.56 -22.21 10.65
N TYR A 180 10.36 -21.72 11.86
CA TYR A 180 11.25 -20.78 12.55
C TYR A 180 11.53 -21.32 13.95
N GLN A 181 12.81 -21.59 14.25
CA GLN A 181 13.22 -22.28 15.48
C GLN A 181 12.45 -23.60 15.64
N ASN A 182 11.70 -23.77 16.73
CA ASN A 182 10.92 -24.97 17.02
C ASN A 182 9.46 -24.89 16.51
N SER A 183 9.08 -23.79 15.86
CA SER A 183 7.71 -23.57 15.38
C SER A 183 7.61 -23.94 13.90
N VAL A 184 6.82 -24.96 13.59
CA VAL A 184 6.47 -25.33 12.21
C VAL A 184 5.48 -24.32 11.65
N ILE A 185 5.71 -23.84 10.43
CA ILE A 185 4.79 -22.93 9.73
C ILE A 185 3.71 -23.77 9.05
N GLU A 186 2.50 -23.70 9.58
CA GLU A 186 1.35 -24.49 9.12
C GLU A 186 0.54 -23.74 8.05
N ARG A 187 0.59 -22.41 8.08
CA ARG A 187 -0.13 -21.55 7.14
C ARG A 187 0.73 -20.38 6.67
N ARG A 188 0.57 -19.98 5.41
CA ARG A 188 1.28 -18.86 4.80
C ARG A 188 0.27 -17.85 4.30
N CYS A 189 0.39 -16.62 4.75
CA CYS A 189 -0.54 -15.56 4.44
C CYS A 189 0.21 -14.41 3.76
N LEU A 190 -0.37 -13.87 2.70
CA LEU A 190 0.12 -12.67 2.03
C LEU A 190 -0.79 -11.50 2.35
N ILE A 191 -0.20 -10.43 2.89
CA ILE A 191 -0.81 -9.11 3.02
C ILE A 191 -0.19 -8.22 1.97
N ILE A 192 -0.84 -8.04 0.83
CA ILE A 192 -0.37 -7.14 -0.21
C ILE A 192 -1.40 -6.03 -0.46
N LYS A 193 -1.03 -4.81 -0.12
CA LYS A 193 -1.87 -3.61 -0.29
C LYS A 193 -1.19 -2.60 -1.17
N GLY A 194 -1.92 -1.59 -1.63
CA GLY A 194 -1.30 -0.60 -2.49
C GLY A 194 -2.27 0.12 -3.42
N ARG A 195 -1.70 0.65 -4.51
CA ARG A 195 -2.46 1.32 -5.56
C ARG A 195 -1.79 1.15 -6.92
N LEU A 196 -2.59 0.82 -7.92
CA LEU A 196 -2.17 0.81 -9.33
C LEU A 196 -2.52 2.14 -9.99
N PHE A 197 -1.55 2.73 -10.69
CA PHE A 197 -1.71 3.99 -11.38
C PHE A 197 -1.76 3.76 -12.87
N TYR A 198 -2.85 4.21 -13.48
CA TYR A 198 -3.14 3.98 -14.88
C TYR A 198 -2.83 5.21 -15.72
N PRO A 199 -2.40 5.04 -16.98
CA PRO A 199 -2.13 6.17 -17.84
C PRO A 199 -3.44 6.89 -18.11
N LEU A 200 -3.44 8.21 -17.94
CA LEU A 200 -4.65 8.99 -18.19
C LEU A 200 -4.93 9.11 -19.70
N SER A 201 -5.81 8.25 -20.23
CA SER A 201 -6.26 8.35 -21.63
C SER A 201 -7.37 9.40 -21.78
N HIS A 202 -7.03 10.68 -21.66
CA HIS A 202 -7.82 11.88 -22.01
C HIS A 202 -9.27 12.03 -21.51
N LYS A 203 -9.87 11.10 -20.75
CA LYS A 203 -11.33 11.12 -20.47
C LYS A 203 -11.71 11.66 -19.09
N ALA A 204 -10.95 11.40 -18.02
CA ALA A 204 -11.03 12.09 -16.72
C ALA A 204 -10.00 11.49 -15.75
N LEU A 205 -9.43 12.27 -14.81
CA LEU A 205 -8.50 11.78 -13.77
C LEU A 205 -9.09 10.64 -12.90
N GLN A 206 -10.42 10.50 -12.93
CA GLN A 206 -11.20 9.50 -12.23
C GLN A 206 -11.66 8.33 -13.13
N SER A 207 -11.38 8.34 -14.44
CA SER A 207 -11.74 7.23 -15.34
C SER A 207 -10.85 6.03 -15.04
N ARG A 208 -11.37 5.13 -14.20
CA ARG A 208 -10.79 3.83 -13.86
C ARG A 208 -10.43 3.09 -15.13
N ALA A 209 -9.21 2.59 -15.24
CA ALA A 209 -8.87 1.72 -16.35
C ALA A 209 -9.62 0.40 -16.18
N GLN A 210 -10.55 0.13 -17.08
CA GLN A 210 -11.40 -1.05 -17.02
C GLN A 210 -10.75 -2.30 -17.63
N ARG A 211 -9.46 -2.26 -17.99
CA ARG A 211 -8.82 -3.33 -18.77
C ARG A 211 -7.37 -3.55 -18.35
N THR A 212 -7.19 -4.27 -17.26
CA THR A 212 -5.98 -5.08 -17.06
C THR A 212 -6.35 -6.53 -17.31
N GLU A 213 -5.56 -7.24 -18.09
CA GLU A 213 -5.76 -8.69 -18.31
C GLU A 213 -5.08 -9.54 -17.22
N LEU A 214 -4.52 -8.90 -16.18
CA LEU A 214 -3.96 -9.59 -15.02
C LEU A 214 -5.06 -10.09 -14.10
N ASP A 215 -5.33 -11.38 -14.20
CA ASP A 215 -6.32 -12.13 -13.43
C ASP A 215 -6.03 -12.20 -11.92
N CYS A 216 -4.76 -12.14 -11.52
CA CYS A 216 -4.34 -12.13 -10.11
C CYS A 216 -4.62 -10.83 -9.36
N LEU A 217 -5.03 -9.75 -10.04
CA LEU A 217 -5.39 -8.49 -9.38
C LEU A 217 -6.75 -8.62 -8.68
N ALA A 218 -6.86 -8.08 -7.47
CA ALA A 218 -8.16 -8.01 -6.79
C ALA A 218 -9.09 -7.03 -7.54
N ALA A 219 -10.38 -7.37 -7.68
CA ALA A 219 -11.33 -6.53 -8.42
C ALA A 219 -11.49 -5.11 -7.82
N GLN A 220 -11.28 -4.99 -6.50
CA GLN A 220 -11.43 -3.73 -5.77
C GLN A 220 -10.10 -3.01 -5.51
N HIS A 221 -8.97 -3.48 -6.07
CA HIS A 221 -7.67 -2.85 -5.83
C HIS A 221 -7.72 -1.34 -6.05
N LEU A 222 -7.04 -0.57 -5.19
CA LEU A 222 -7.08 0.88 -5.33
C LEU A 222 -6.42 1.33 -6.63
N GLN A 223 -7.01 2.36 -7.23
CA GLN A 223 -6.55 2.92 -8.49
C GLN A 223 -6.17 4.39 -8.35
N GLY A 224 -5.25 4.84 -9.18
CA GLY A 224 -4.90 6.24 -9.38
C GLY A 224 -4.54 6.49 -10.84
N SER A 225 -4.17 7.72 -11.15
CA SER A 225 -3.75 8.12 -12.50
C SER A 225 -2.27 8.49 -12.51
N TYR A 226 -1.59 8.31 -13.64
CA TYR A 226 -0.31 8.97 -13.88
C TYR A 226 -0.28 9.68 -15.21
N MET A 227 0.57 10.70 -15.29
CA MET A 227 0.72 11.58 -16.45
C MET A 227 2.19 11.93 -16.69
N LEU A 228 2.52 12.29 -17.93
CA LEU A 228 3.75 12.99 -18.20
C LEU A 228 3.61 14.45 -17.75
N TRP A 229 4.72 15.09 -17.37
CA TRP A 229 4.74 16.47 -16.88
C TRP A 229 4.06 17.43 -17.85
N GLN A 230 4.39 17.33 -19.14
CA GLN A 230 3.81 18.17 -20.18
C GLN A 230 2.28 18.04 -20.29
N ASP A 231 1.76 16.84 -20.05
CA ASP A 231 0.32 16.57 -20.10
C ASP A 231 -0.34 17.03 -18.80
N PHE A 232 0.32 16.77 -17.67
CA PHE A 232 -0.13 17.19 -16.34
C PHE A 232 -0.33 18.71 -16.24
N VAL A 233 0.59 19.51 -16.75
CA VAL A 233 0.50 20.98 -16.71
C VAL A 233 -0.60 21.52 -17.62
N LYS A 234 -0.87 20.85 -18.75
CA LYS A 234 -1.84 21.29 -19.76
C LYS A 234 -3.24 20.72 -19.55
N HIS A 235 -3.41 19.73 -18.68
CA HIS A 235 -4.67 19.02 -18.53
C HIS A 235 -5.75 19.92 -17.91
N PRO A 236 -6.93 20.09 -18.52
CA PRO A 236 -7.95 21.00 -18.00
C PRO A 236 -8.36 20.73 -16.55
N GLN A 237 -8.50 19.46 -16.16
CA GLN A 237 -8.89 19.11 -14.79
C GLN A 237 -7.80 19.38 -13.75
N THR A 238 -6.51 19.33 -14.12
CA THR A 238 -5.45 19.62 -13.15
C THR A 238 -5.43 21.11 -12.81
N GLY A 239 -5.81 21.99 -13.74
CA GLY A 239 -5.97 23.43 -13.51
C GLY A 239 -7.13 23.81 -12.58
N LEU A 240 -8.04 22.88 -12.25
CA LEU A 240 -9.15 23.13 -11.31
C LEU A 240 -8.72 23.05 -9.84
N TRP A 241 -7.55 22.47 -9.55
CA TRP A 241 -7.08 22.17 -8.21
C TRP A 241 -5.69 22.74 -7.97
N GLN A 242 -5.34 22.87 -6.69
CA GLN A 242 -3.99 23.21 -6.29
C GLN A 242 -3.24 21.95 -5.86
N TRP A 243 -1.97 21.86 -6.23
CA TRP A 243 -1.17 20.66 -6.13
C TRP A 243 0.07 20.87 -5.27
N ARG A 244 0.55 19.77 -4.71
CA ARG A 244 1.88 19.67 -4.11
C ARG A 244 2.41 18.24 -4.22
N TYR A 245 3.71 18.10 -4.01
CA TYR A 245 4.33 16.79 -3.82
C TYR A 245 3.84 16.13 -2.53
N ALA A 246 3.59 14.82 -2.62
CA ALA A 246 3.21 14.00 -1.47
C ALA A 246 4.47 13.52 -0.73
N GLY A 247 4.52 13.78 0.58
CA GLY A 247 5.43 13.12 1.50
C GLY A 247 5.17 11.62 1.55
N LYS A 248 6.16 10.83 1.95
CA LYS A 248 6.07 9.36 1.93
C LYS A 248 4.89 8.83 2.76
N ASP A 249 4.61 9.45 3.89
CA ASP A 249 3.49 9.10 4.77
C ASP A 249 2.10 9.46 4.21
N GLU A 250 2.03 10.11 3.04
CA GLU A 250 0.79 10.52 2.35
C GLU A 250 0.43 9.57 1.19
N TRP A 251 1.22 8.52 0.98
CA TRP A 251 1.03 7.57 -0.13
C TRP A 251 -0.15 6.60 0.09
N PHE A 252 -0.53 6.34 1.35
CA PHE A 252 -1.58 5.37 1.71
C PHE A 252 -2.98 5.96 1.51
N ALA A 253 -3.46 6.69 2.52
CA ALA A 253 -4.76 7.33 2.54
C ALA A 253 -4.71 8.76 2.00
N ASN A 254 -5.87 9.30 1.65
CA ASN A 254 -6.01 10.71 1.30
C ASN A 254 -5.61 11.58 2.48
N GLN A 255 -4.87 12.64 2.19
CA GLN A 255 -4.55 13.69 3.13
C GLN A 255 -5.75 14.57 3.42
N GLN A 256 -5.68 15.21 4.58
CA GLN A 256 -6.61 16.22 5.05
C GLN A 256 -5.79 17.47 5.39
N PRO A 257 -6.40 18.66 5.45
CA PRO A 257 -5.69 19.95 5.44
C PRO A 257 -4.66 20.20 6.56
N HIS A 258 -4.53 19.30 7.54
CA HIS A 258 -3.70 19.52 8.73
C HIS A 258 -2.23 19.81 8.42
N LYS A 259 -1.69 19.27 7.31
CA LYS A 259 -0.38 19.68 6.80
C LYS A 259 -0.54 20.94 5.95
N GLN A 260 -0.28 22.10 6.55
CA GLN A 260 -0.26 23.42 5.90
C GLN A 260 0.96 23.59 4.98
N LEU A 261 1.11 22.67 4.02
CA LEU A 261 2.13 22.75 2.99
C LEU A 261 1.61 23.62 1.84
N SER A 262 2.49 24.42 1.25
CA SER A 262 2.13 25.30 0.14
C SER A 262 1.54 24.50 -1.02
N LEU A 263 0.40 24.97 -1.51
CA LEU A 263 -0.29 24.45 -2.69
C LEU A 263 -0.11 25.41 -3.85
N THR A 264 -0.05 24.89 -5.07
CA THR A 264 0.17 25.71 -6.26
C THR A 264 -0.50 25.16 -7.50
N LEU A 265 -0.70 26.00 -8.53
CA LEU A 265 -1.19 25.52 -9.82
C LEU A 265 -0.14 24.63 -10.50
N PRO A 266 -0.54 23.68 -11.37
CA PRO A 266 0.37 22.75 -12.04
C PRO A 266 1.59 23.44 -12.69
N GLN A 267 1.41 24.60 -13.34
CA GLN A 267 2.51 25.32 -14.01
C GLN A 267 3.59 25.89 -13.08
N TYR A 268 3.28 26.02 -11.79
CA TYR A 268 4.16 26.60 -10.77
C TYR A 268 4.71 25.54 -9.81
N LEU A 269 4.33 24.28 -9.99
CA LEU A 269 4.89 23.18 -9.22
C LEU A 269 6.39 23.05 -9.60
N PRO A 270 7.31 22.87 -8.64
CA PRO A 270 8.73 22.71 -8.95
C PRO A 270 8.95 21.57 -9.96
N LEU A 271 9.79 21.79 -10.97
CA LEU A 271 10.10 20.78 -11.97
C LEU A 271 10.71 19.53 -11.32
N LEU A 272 10.44 18.38 -11.93
CA LEU A 272 11.04 17.12 -11.52
C LEU A 272 12.56 17.16 -11.80
N ASN A 273 13.35 17.05 -10.73
CA ASN A 273 14.82 17.04 -10.82
C ASN A 273 15.38 15.66 -11.23
N SER A 274 14.52 14.69 -11.54
CA SER A 274 14.92 13.34 -11.96
C SER A 274 13.87 12.72 -12.89
N GLU A 275 14.25 11.64 -13.57
CA GLU A 275 13.31 10.85 -14.38
C GLU A 275 12.33 9.99 -13.56
N ARG A 276 12.48 9.96 -12.23
CA ARG A 276 11.60 9.20 -11.35
C ARG A 276 10.21 9.82 -11.36
N ALA A 277 9.21 8.95 -11.25
CA ALA A 277 7.85 9.40 -11.04
C ALA A 277 7.69 9.88 -9.60
N GLU A 278 7.11 11.07 -9.44
CA GLU A 278 6.79 11.63 -8.13
C GLU A 278 5.28 11.67 -7.93
N LEU A 279 4.84 11.35 -6.71
CA LEU A 279 3.43 11.42 -6.37
C LEU A 279 3.08 12.87 -6.02
N VAL A 280 2.08 13.41 -6.70
CA VAL A 280 1.47 14.70 -6.39
C VAL A 280 0.02 14.48 -5.96
N ILE A 281 -0.44 15.33 -5.06
CA ILE A 281 -1.81 15.31 -4.55
C ILE A 281 -2.46 16.68 -4.75
N ALA A 282 -3.74 16.66 -5.08
CA ALA A 282 -4.53 17.82 -5.48
C ALA A 282 -5.58 18.13 -4.42
N PHE A 283 -5.81 19.41 -4.18
CA PHE A 283 -6.79 19.91 -3.24
C PHE A 283 -7.74 20.92 -3.90
N ASP A 284 -9.00 20.88 -3.49
CA ASP A 284 -9.99 21.91 -3.85
C ASP A 284 -9.89 23.15 -2.93
N ALA A 285 -10.80 24.11 -3.16
CA ALA A 285 -10.90 25.33 -2.35
C ALA A 285 -11.27 25.05 -0.88
N GLN A 286 -11.88 23.89 -0.60
CA GLN A 286 -12.23 23.41 0.74
C GLN A 286 -11.09 22.59 1.38
N GLN A 287 -9.91 22.56 0.74
CA GLN A 287 -8.72 21.85 1.19
C GLN A 287 -8.93 20.31 1.32
N GLN A 288 -9.88 19.75 0.56
CA GLN A 288 -10.09 18.30 0.49
C GLN A 288 -9.26 17.70 -0.65
N GLU A 289 -8.59 16.57 -0.40
CA GLU A 289 -7.83 15.88 -1.45
C GLU A 289 -8.78 15.32 -2.53
N GLN A 290 -8.69 15.87 -3.74
CA GLN A 290 -9.52 15.50 -4.89
C GLN A 290 -8.87 14.47 -5.80
N ALA A 291 -7.53 14.45 -5.84
CA ALA A 291 -6.79 13.52 -6.69
C ALA A 291 -5.40 13.23 -6.16
N ARG A 292 -4.91 12.06 -6.55
CA ARG A 292 -3.51 11.63 -6.38
C ARG A 292 -3.01 11.12 -7.72
N CYS A 293 -1.93 11.71 -8.20
CA CYS A 293 -1.42 11.48 -9.54
C CYS A 293 0.10 11.27 -9.48
N PHE A 294 0.62 10.25 -10.14
CA PHE A 294 2.06 10.21 -10.41
C PHE A 294 2.38 11.10 -11.62
N VAL A 295 3.39 11.95 -11.49
CA VAL A 295 3.89 12.76 -12.61
C VAL A 295 5.32 12.36 -12.93
N ARG A 296 5.63 12.25 -14.22
CA ARG A 296 6.96 11.87 -14.71
C ARG A 296 7.45 12.84 -15.78
N ALA A 297 8.74 13.17 -15.77
CA ALA A 297 9.30 14.16 -16.70
C ALA A 297 9.20 13.74 -18.18
N ALA A 298 9.50 12.47 -18.48
CA ALA A 298 9.52 11.93 -19.84
C ALA A 298 8.92 10.52 -19.89
N LYS A 299 8.56 10.02 -21.08
CA LYS A 299 8.15 8.61 -21.26
C LYS A 299 9.28 7.69 -20.80
N ARG A 300 8.93 6.56 -20.18
CA ARG A 300 9.93 5.52 -19.91
C ARG A 300 10.38 4.91 -21.24
N GLN A 301 11.68 4.87 -21.47
CA GLN A 301 12.24 4.05 -22.56
C GLN A 301 12.11 2.59 -22.11
N VAL A 302 11.19 1.86 -22.75
CA VAL A 302 11.12 0.41 -22.56
C VAL A 302 12.23 -0.17 -23.42
N ALA A 303 13.30 -0.65 -22.78
CA ALA A 303 14.29 -1.46 -23.49
C ALA A 303 13.56 -2.69 -24.04
N LEU A 304 13.52 -2.81 -25.37
CA LEU A 304 13.08 -4.01 -26.07
C LEU A 304 14.15 -5.08 -25.81
N ASN A 305 14.02 -5.80 -24.70
CA ASN A 305 14.80 -7.00 -24.43
C ASN A 305 13.89 -8.22 -24.52
#